data_AF-A0A522F0L4-F1
#
_entry.id   AF-A0A522F0L4-F1
#
_cell.length_a   1.000
_cell.length_b   1.000
_cell.length_c   1.000
_cell.angle_alpha   90.00
_cell.angle_beta   90.00
_cell.angle_gamma   90.00
#
_symmetry.space_group_name_H-M   'P 1'
#
loop_
_entity.id
_entity.type
_entity.pdbx_description
1 polymer ?
#
loop_
_entity_poly.entity_id
_entity_poly.type
_entity_poly.pdbx_seq_one_letter_code
_entity_poly.pdbx_strand_id
1 'polypeptide(L)' 'MKFSHFFIDRPIFATVLSIIIVIVGGLAYFNLPIEQYPQVVPPTIQVSATYPGANGTTVAETVATVI' A
#
# COMPACT_ATOMS: atom_id res chain seq x y z
N MET A 1 10.76 15.88 36.07
CA MET A 1 10.19 14.93 35.10
C MET A 1 9.40 13.86 35.85
N LYS A 2 8.07 13.82 35.71
CA LYS A 2 7.17 12.87 36.40
C LYS A 2 6.14 12.28 35.44
N PHE A 3 6.55 11.92 34.22
CA PHE A 3 5.63 11.35 33.22
C PHE A 3 5.06 10.00 33.69
N SER A 4 5.91 9.09 34.16
CA SER A 4 5.47 7.78 34.66
C SER A 4 4.65 7.86 35.96
N HIS A 5 4.91 8.86 36.81
CA HIS A 5 4.20 9.01 38.08
C HIS A 5 2.70 9.30 37.87
N PHE A 6 2.34 10.05 36.82
CA PHE A 6 0.94 10.33 36.47
C PHE A 6 0.13 9.05 36.19
N PHE A 7 0.73 8.08 35.51
CA PHE A 7 0.08 6.79 35.21
C PHE A 7 0.03 5.88 36.44
N ILE A 8 1.01 5.98 37.35
CA ILE A 8 1.04 5.22 38.61
C ILE A 8 -0.02 5.75 39.59
N ASP A 9 -0.14 7.07 39.73
CA ASP A 9 -1.09 7.71 40.64
C ASP A 9 -2.55 7.57 40.17
N ARG A 10 -2.76 7.32 38.87
CA ARG A 10 -4.08 7.14 38.24
C ARG A 10 -4.17 5.79 37.51
N PRO A 11 -4.23 4.67 38.24
CA PRO A 11 -4.19 3.33 37.64
C PRO A 11 -5.39 3.06 36.72
N ILE A 12 -6.57 3.63 37.02
CA ILE A 12 -7.76 3.49 36.16
C ILE A 12 -7.51 4.12 34.78
N PHE A 13 -6.86 5.28 34.73
CA PHE A 13 -6.56 5.96 33.46
C PHE A 13 -5.57 5.15 32.61
N ALA A 14 -4.52 4.62 33.23
CA ALA A 14 -3.54 3.78 32.54
C ALA A 14 -4.17 2.51 31.94
N THR A 15 -5.04 1.84 32.70
CA THR A 15 -5.75 0.64 32.24
C THR A 15 -6.70 0.94 31.09
N VAL A 16 -7.49 2.02 31.17
CA VAL A 16 -8.39 2.43 30.08
C VAL A 16 -7.61 2.74 28.80
N LEU A 17 -6.47 3.45 28.91
CA LEU A 17 -5.61 3.73 27.75
C LEU A 17 -5.08 2.44 27.11
N SER A 18 -4.62 1.49 27.93
CA SER A 18 -4.16 0.18 27.44
C SER A 18 -5.28 -0.58 26.72
N ILE A 19 -6.49 -0.58 27.26
CA ILE A 19 -7.65 -1.24 26.65
C ILE A 19 -7.98 -0.61 25.30
N ILE A 20 -7.99 0.73 25.21
CA ILE A 20 -8.24 1.44 23.95
C ILE A 20 -7.21 1.05 22.89
N ILE A 21 -5.92 1.01 23.24
CA ILE A 21 -4.85 0.62 22.31
C ILE A 21 -5.07 -0.81 21.78
N VAL A 22 -5.42 -1.75 22.65
CA VAL A 22 -5.66 -3.15 22.26
C VAL A 22 -6.89 -3.27 21.36
N ILE A 23 -7.98 -2.57 21.69
CA ILE A 23 -9.21 -2.60 20.88
C ILE A 23 -8.95 -1.99 19.50
N VAL A 24 -8.32 -0.82 19.43
CA VAL A 24 -8.00 -0.16 18.16
C VAL A 24 -7.03 -1.02 17.34
N GLY A 25 -6.00 -1.58 17.96
CA GLY A 25 -5.06 -2.48 17.30
C GLY A 25 -5.74 -3.75 16.77
N GLY A 26 -6.65 -4.34 17.54
CA GLY A 26 -7.44 -5.49 17.12
C GLY A 26 -8.35 -5.17 15.92
N LEU A 27 -9.06 -4.04 15.96
CA LEU A 27 -9.89 -3.59 14.83
C LEU A 27 -9.05 -3.30 13.57
N ALA A 28 -7.88 -2.70 13.74
CA ALA A 28 -6.96 -2.45 12.63
C ALA A 28 -6.44 -3.77 12.02
N TYR A 29 -6.11 -4.76 12.85
CA TYR A 29 -5.65 -6.08 12.40
C TYR A 29 -6.64 -6.76 11.45
N PHE A 30 -7.95 -6.68 11.73
CA PHE A 30 -8.98 -7.24 10.84
C PHE A 30 -9.09 -6.51 9.50
N ASN A 31 -8.65 -5.25 9.42
CA ASN A 31 -8.69 -4.44 8.21
C ASN A 31 -7.37 -4.48 7.42
N LEU A 32 -6.32 -5.15 7.91
CA LEU A 32 -5.06 -5.22 7.19
C LEU A 32 -5.19 -6.19 6.00
N PRO A 33 -4.88 -5.76 4.77
CA PRO A 33 -4.83 -6.65 3.62
C PRO A 33 -3.69 -7.65 3.79
N ILE A 34 -3.98 -8.92 3.55
CA ILE A 34 -3.00 -10.00 3.59
C ILE A 34 -2.52 -10.23 2.15
N GLU A 35 -1.29 -9.80 1.86
CA GLU A 35 -0.60 -10.07 0.59
C GLU A 35 0.52 -11.09 0.82
N GLN A 36 0.68 -12.06 -0.09
CA GLN A 36 1.70 -13.13 0.05
C GLN A 36 3.12 -12.66 -0.29
N TYR A 37 3.22 -11.65 -1.16
CA TYR A 37 4.44 -10.98 -1.53
C TYR A 37 4.11 -9.49 -1.66
N PRO A 38 5.04 -8.58 -1.33
CA PRO A 38 4.87 -7.19 -1.70
C PRO A 38 4.71 -7.10 -3.22
N GLN A 39 4.06 -6.05 -3.71
CA GLN A 39 3.92 -5.79 -5.15
C GLN A 39 5.29 -5.39 -5.74
N VAL A 40 6.17 -6.37 -5.93
CA VAL A 40 7.51 -6.23 -6.54
C VAL A 40 7.48 -6.41 -8.05
N VAL A 41 6.31 -6.73 -8.62
CA VAL A 41 6.14 -6.84 -10.06
C VAL A 41 5.97 -5.43 -10.65
N PRO A 42 6.81 -5.03 -11.63
CA PRO A 42 6.62 -3.77 -12.33
C PRO A 42 5.22 -3.75 -12.97
N PRO A 43 4.44 -2.67 -12.83
CA PRO A 43 3.17 -2.55 -13.53
C PRO A 43 3.43 -2.56 -15.04
N THR A 44 3.05 -3.63 -15.73
CA THR A 44 3.21 -3.73 -17.18
C THR A 44 2.06 -2.99 -17.86
N ILE A 45 2.35 -1.83 -18.45
CA ILE A 45 1.40 -1.12 -19.30
C ILE A 45 1.59 -1.65 -20.73
N GLN A 46 0.58 -2.33 -21.27
CA GLN A 46 0.59 -2.83 -22.63
C GLN A 46 -0.10 -1.83 -23.55
N VAL A 47 0.64 -1.22 -24.47
CA VAL A 47 0.10 -0.33 -25.50
C VAL A 47 0.04 -1.10 -26.82
N SER A 48 -1.18 -1.35 -27.31
CA SER A 48 -1.42 -2.01 -28.59
C SER A 48 -1.85 -0.97 -29.63
N ALA A 49 -1.13 -0.91 -30.75
CA ALA A 49 -1.48 -0.07 -31.89
C ALA A 49 -1.42 -0.91 -33.16
N THR A 50 -2.42 -0.75 -34.04
CA THR A 50 -2.56 -1.52 -35.27
C THR A 50 -2.46 -0.58 -36.47
N TYR A 51 -1.51 -0.82 -37.37
CA TYR A 51 -1.37 -0.09 -38.64
C TYR A 51 -1.41 -1.07 -39.82
N PRO A 52 -2.60 -1.31 -40.41
CA PRO A 52 -2.78 -2.28 -41.49
C PRO A 52 -2.03 -1.86 -42.76
N GLY A 53 -1.25 -2.77 -43.35
CA GLY A 53 -0.55 -2.54 -44.62
C GLY A 53 0.88 -1.97 -44.51
N ALA A 54 1.42 -1.79 -43.30
CA ALA A 54 2.82 -1.43 -43.09
C ALA A 54 3.71 -2.67 -42.90
N ASN A 55 4.95 -2.58 -43.39
CA ASN A 55 6.00 -3.54 -43.09
C ASN A 55 6.39 -3.44 -41.61
N GLY A 56 6.88 -4.52 -40.99
CA GLY A 56 7.21 -4.55 -39.56
C GLY A 56 8.20 -3.46 -39.13
N THR A 57 9.08 -3.04 -40.03
CA THR A 57 10.00 -1.91 -39.84
C THR A 57 9.29 -0.55 -39.80
N THR A 58 8.32 -0.31 -40.68
CA THR A 58 7.61 0.99 -40.72
C THR A 58 6.63 1.16 -39.55
N VAL A 59 6.01 0.08 -39.05
CA VAL A 59 5.20 0.14 -37.81
C VAL A 59 6.07 0.49 -36.60
N ALA A 60 7.26 -0.09 -36.50
CA ALA A 60 8.18 0.18 -35.39
C ALA A 60 8.68 1.64 -35.40
N GLU A 61 9.04 2.16 -36.57
CA GLU A 61 9.59 3.52 -36.69
C GLU A 61 8.52 4.63 -36.57
N THR A 62 7.28 4.38 -37.01
CA THR A 62 6.24 5.45 -37.05
C THR A 62 5.23 5.39 -35.91
N VAL A 63 5.00 4.21 -35.33
CA VAL A 63 3.99 4.03 -34.28
C VAL A 63 4.65 3.73 -32.94
N ALA A 64 5.61 2.80 -32.88
CA ALA A 64 6.25 2.45 -31.61
C ALA A 64 7.30 3.47 -31.13
N THR A 65 7.93 4.21 -32.04
CA THR A 65 8.92 5.26 -31.68
C THR A 65 8.26 6.59 -31.25
N VAL A 66 7.00 6.81 -31.64
CA VAL A 66 6.26 8.06 -31.39
C VAL A 66 5.43 7.98 -30.10
N ILE A 67 5.10 6.77 -29.64
CA ILE A 67 4.44 6.48 -28.36
C ILE A 67 5.48 6.51 -27.24
#